data_AF-A0A916R420-F1
#
_entry.id   AF-A0A916R420-F1
#
_cell.length_a   1.000
_cell.length_b   1.000
_cell.length_c   1.000
_cell.angle_alpha   90.00
_cell.angle_beta   90.00
_cell.angle_gamma   90.00
#
_symmetry.space_group_name_H-M   'P 1'
#
loop_
_entity.id
_entity.type
_entity.pdbx_description
1 polymer ?
#
loop_
_entity_poly.entity_id
_entity_poly.type
_entity_poly.pdbx_seq_one_letter_code
_entity_poly.pdbx_strand_id
1 'polypeptide(L)' 'MDELRRVLGLVETAAAECAVRDVESEELLAALLYVRQNIEKGPMLCGAFFKALRIENQTLRKSEATRVAKMIRRWAGL' A
#
# COMPACT_ATOMS: atom_id res chain seq x y z
N MET A 1 -14.53 -1.33 -11.26
CA MET A 1 -13.77 -0.06 -11.31
C MET A 1 -13.79 0.67 -9.98
N ASP A 2 -14.93 0.73 -9.30
CA ASP A 2 -15.04 1.46 -8.02
C ASP A 2 -14.33 0.74 -6.86
N GLU A 3 -14.39 -0.60 -6.81
CA GLU A 3 -13.69 -1.38 -5.80
C GLU A 3 -12.16 -1.22 -5.90
N LEU A 4 -11.60 -1.33 -7.11
CA LEU A 4 -10.16 -1.12 -7.33
C LEU A 4 -9.73 0.28 -6.90
N ARG A 5 -10.50 1.32 -7.26
CA ARG A 5 -10.19 2.71 -6.84
C ARG A 5 -10.24 2.88 -5.33
N ARG A 6 -11.21 2.24 -4.66
CA ARG A 6 -11.31 2.23 -3.19
C ARG A 6 -10.09 1.55 -2.56
N VAL A 7 -9.71 0.37 -3.05
CA VAL A 7 -8.52 -0.38 -2.60
C VAL A 7 -7.26 0.46 -2.74
N LEU A 8 -7.06 1.09 -3.91
CA LEU A 8 -5.90 1.96 -4.14
C LEU A 8 -5.91 3.17 -3.21
N GLY A 9 -7.08 3.78 -2.98
CA GLY A 9 -7.22 4.90 -2.05
C GLY A 9 -6.85 4.54 -0.61
N LEU A 10 -7.21 3.34 -0.14
CA LEU A 10 -6.81 2.83 1.18
C LEU A 10 -5.30 2.66 1.30
N VAL A 11 -4.66 2.09 0.27
CA VAL A 11 -3.20 1.90 0.23
C VAL A 11 -2.47 3.26 0.19
N GLU A 12 -2.96 4.20 -0.61
CA GLU A 12 -2.39 5.56 -0.72
C GLU A 12 -2.54 6.35 0.59
N THR A 13 -3.69 6.22 1.27
CA THR A 13 -3.93 6.86 2.58
C THR A 13 -3.00 6.28 3.64
N ALA A 14 -2.88 4.95 3.72
CA ALA A 14 -1.94 4.30 4.63
C ALA A 14 -0.50 4.73 4.37
N ALA A 15 -0.09 4.86 3.10
CA ALA A 15 1.23 5.34 2.74
C ALA A 15 1.50 6.79 3.16
N ALA A 16 0.47 7.66 3.11
CA ALA A 16 0.60 9.06 3.49
C ALA A 16 0.75 9.28 5.01
N GLU A 17 0.17 8.38 5.80
CA GLU A 17 -0.01 8.53 7.24
C GLU A 17 0.89 7.62 8.08
N CYS A 18 1.54 6.62 7.49
CA CYS A 18 2.38 5.65 8.22
C CYS A 18 3.57 6.25 8.99
N ALA A 19 3.94 7.50 8.70
CA ALA A 19 4.94 8.24 9.46
C ALA A 19 4.44 8.73 10.83
N VAL A 20 3.14 8.97 10.98
CA VAL A 20 2.56 9.65 12.15
C VAL A 20 1.69 8.73 13.00
N ARG A 21 1.18 7.63 12.44
CA ARG A 21 0.34 6.67 13.15
C ARG A 21 0.56 5.24 12.66
N ASP A 22 0.12 4.29 13.47
CA ASP A 22 -0.07 2.93 13.00
C ASP A 22 -1.25 2.89 12.03
N VAL A 23 -1.02 2.29 10.86
CA VAL A 23 -1.97 2.23 9.74
C VAL A 23 -2.42 0.79 9.47
N GLU A 24 -1.90 -0.20 10.20
CA GLU A 24 -2.25 -1.61 10.03
C GLU A 24 -3.65 -1.92 10.58
N SER A 25 -4.67 -1.55 9.79
CA SER A 25 -6.07 -1.87 10.06
C SER A 25 -6.54 -3.10 9.27
N GLU A 26 -7.63 -3.72 9.71
CA GLU A 26 -8.28 -4.81 8.96
C GLU A 26 -8.66 -4.39 7.53
N GLU A 27 -9.07 -3.13 7.35
CA GLU A 27 -9.42 -2.56 6.05
C GLU A 27 -8.20 -2.48 5.11
N LEU A 28 -7.05 -2.04 5.63
CA LEU A 28 -5.81 -2.03 4.86
C LEU A 28 -5.37 -3.47 4.53
N LEU A 29 -5.49 -4.40 5.46
CA LEU A 29 -5.15 -5.81 5.23
C LEU A 29 -6.04 -6.42 4.15
N ALA A 30 -7.35 -6.14 4.16
CA ALA A 30 -8.27 -6.57 3.11
C ALA A 30 -7.93 -5.94 1.76
N ALA A 31 -7.59 -4.65 1.72
CA ALA A 31 -7.15 -3.97 0.50
C ALA A 31 -5.85 -4.58 -0.06
N LEU A 32 -4.86 -4.88 0.79
CA LEU A 32 -3.63 -5.55 0.38
C LEU A 32 -3.87 -7.00 -0.05
N LEU A 33 -4.84 -7.70 0.54
CA LEU A 33 -5.24 -9.03 0.06
C LEU A 33 -5.85 -8.96 -1.34
N TYR A 34 -6.70 -7.97 -1.61
CA TYR A 34 -7.22 -7.72 -2.95
C TYR A 34 -6.10 -7.45 -3.95
N VAL A 35 -5.16 -6.55 -3.62
CA VAL A 35 -3.98 -6.26 -4.45
C VAL A 35 -3.19 -7.53 -4.74
N ARG A 36 -2.95 -8.34 -3.70
CA ARG A 36 -2.20 -9.60 -3.80
C ARG A 36 -2.83 -10.59 -4.79
N GLN A 37 -4.15 -10.65 -4.85
CA GLN A 37 -4.88 -11.63 -5.68
C GLN A 37 -5.13 -11.15 -7.10
N ASN A 38 -5.30 -9.84 -7.30
CA ASN A 38 -5.85 -9.29 -8.54
C ASN A 38 -4.84 -8.48 -9.38
N ILE A 39 -3.67 -8.16 -8.84
CA ILE A 39 -2.63 -7.42 -9.56
C ILE A 39 -1.47 -8.37 -9.85
N GLU A 40 -0.96 -8.36 -11.10
CA GLU A 40 0.08 -9.31 -11.56
C GLU A 40 1.31 -9.35 -10.65
N LYS A 41 1.78 -8.18 -10.20
CA LYS A 41 2.89 -8.04 -9.24
C LYS A 41 2.43 -7.90 -7.79
N GLY A 42 1.16 -8.15 -7.52
CA GLY A 42 0.48 -7.95 -6.24
C GLY A 42 1.23 -8.54 -5.04
N PRO A 43 1.59 -9.83 -5.03
CA PRO A 43 2.29 -10.44 -3.90
C PRO A 43 3.63 -9.77 -3.57
N MET A 44 4.42 -9.46 -4.60
CA MET A 44 5.70 -8.76 -4.44
C MET A 44 5.50 -7.35 -3.87
N LEU A 45 4.53 -6.61 -4.41
CA LEU A 45 4.26 -5.23 -4.01
C LEU A 45 3.67 -5.16 -2.59
N CYS A 46 2.80 -6.09 -2.19
CA CYS A 46 2.33 -6.17 -0.81
C CYS A 46 3.49 -6.43 0.16
N GLY A 47 4.38 -7.37 -0.18
CA GLY A 47 5.57 -7.63 0.63
C GLY A 47 6.48 -6.39 0.74
N ALA A 48 6.66 -5.63 -0.34
CA ALA A 48 7.41 -4.38 -0.31
C ALA A 48 6.72 -3.31 0.54
N PHE A 49 5.39 -3.22 0.49
CA PHE A 49 4.61 -2.27 1.28
C PHE A 49 4.74 -2.55 2.78
N PHE A 50 4.56 -3.81 3.20
CA PHE A 50 4.76 -4.19 4.60
C PHE A 50 6.18 -3.93 5.07
N LYS A 51 7.20 -4.24 4.26
CA LYS A 51 8.59 -3.90 4.58
C LYS A 51 8.77 -2.39 4.77
N ALA A 52 8.15 -1.58 3.93
CA ALA A 52 8.20 -0.13 4.07
C ALA A 52 7.59 0.33 5.40
N LEU A 53 6.44 -0.21 5.81
CA LEU A 53 5.78 0.15 7.08
C LEU A 53 6.64 -0.14 8.32
N ARG A 54 7.55 -1.11 8.25
CA ARG A 54 8.46 -1.49 9.36
C ARG A 54 9.74 -0.66 9.44
N ILE A 55 9.96 0.28 8.52
CA ILE A 55 11.14 1.17 8.57
C ILE A 55 11.03 2.07 9.82
N GLU A 56 12.07 2.10 10.65
CA GLU A 56 12.09 2.91 11.87
C GLU A 56 12.09 4.41 11.57
N ASN A 57 12.89 4.83 10.59
CA ASN A 57 12.94 6.22 10.15
C ASN A 57 11.62 6.63 9.49
N GLN A 58 10.88 7.55 10.12
CA GLN A 58 9.54 7.96 9.69
C GLN A 58 9.50 8.58 8.28
N THR A 59 10.48 9.42 7.95
CA THR A 59 10.58 10.05 6.62
C THR A 59 10.82 9.01 5.54
N LEU A 60 11.74 8.07 5.79
CA LEU A 60 12.05 6.98 4.87
C LEU A 60 10.87 6.01 4.73
N ARG A 61 10.20 5.67 5.84
CA ARG A 61 8.98 4.86 5.87
C ARG A 61 7.91 5.43 4.93
N LYS A 62 7.60 6.73 5.07
CA LYS A 62 6.63 7.41 4.20
C LYS A 62 7.06 7.42 2.74
N SER A 63 8.33 7.73 2.48
CA SER A 63 8.89 7.75 1.12
C SER A 63 8.74 6.38 0.45
N GLU A 64 9.16 5.32 1.11
CA GLU A 64 9.09 3.95 0.58
C GLU A 64 7.66 3.45 0.44
N ALA A 65 6.80 3.67 1.44
CA ALA A 65 5.39 3.29 1.36
C ALA A 65 4.69 4.00 0.20
N THR A 66 4.95 5.30 0.02
CA THR A 66 4.40 6.10 -1.09
C THR A 66 4.92 5.61 -2.44
N ARG A 67 6.21 5.27 -2.53
CA ARG A 67 6.81 4.70 -3.75
C ARG A 67 6.13 3.39 -4.12
N VAL A 68 5.93 2.49 -3.15
CA VAL A 68 5.26 1.20 -3.40
C VAL A 68 3.79 1.38 -3.75
N ALA A 69 3.06 2.29 -3.08
CA ALA A 69 1.67 2.61 -3.42
C ALA A 69 1.52 3.08 -4.88
N LYS A 70 2.43 3.95 -5.35
CA LYS A 70 2.47 4.38 -6.76
C LYS A 70 2.75 3.22 -7.72
N MET A 71 3.60 2.27 -7.33
CA MET A 71 3.84 1.06 -8.13
C MET A 71 2.59 0.18 -8.20
N ILE A 72 1.88 -0.01 -7.09
CA ILE A 72 0.61 -0.76 -7.03
C ILE A 72 -0.40 -0.12 -7.98
N ARG A 73 -0.58 1.21 -7.92
CA ARG A 73 -1.48 1.95 -8.81
C ARG A 73 -1.13 1.74 -10.28
N ARG A 74 0.16 1.89 -10.64
CA ARG A 74 0.62 1.68 -12.03
C ARG A 74 0.36 0.27 -12.52
N TRP A 75 0.63 -0.75 -11.71
CA TRP A 75 0.37 -2.15 -12.07
C TRP A 75 -1.12 -2.50 -12.12
N ALA A 76 -1.96 -1.70 -11.46
CA ALA A 76 -3.41 -1.78 -11.59
C ALA A 76 -3.96 -1.11 -12.86
N GLY A 77 -3.10 -0.47 -13.67
CA GLY A 77 -3.49 0.25 -14.89
C GLY A 77 -4.08 1.65 -14.66
N LEU A 78 -3.74 2.30 -13.53
CA LEU A 78 -4.27 3.60 -13.10
C LEU A 78 -3.20 4.62 -12.69
#